data_AF-A0A1Q6DVE7-F1
#
_entry.id   AF-A0A1Q6DVE7-F1
#
_cell.length_a   1.000
_cell.length_b   1.000
_cell.length_c   1.000
_cell.angle_alpha   90.00
_cell.angle_beta   90.00
_cell.angle_gamma   90.00
#
_symmetry.space_group_name_H-M   'P 1'
#
loop_
_entity.id
_entity.type
_entity.pdbx_description
1 polymer ?
#
loop_
_entity_poly.entity_id
_entity_poly.type
_entity_poly.pdbx_seq_one_letter_code
_entity_poly.pdbx_strand_id
1 'polypeptide(L)'
;MSGIGQNLDAQCAEIGREIVFKSKEIASSTSDIENTIQKALGVLQEDGIYAFTVYLDSEGGFKGRDDRRNVENEILNNSLWILDDNFNLNTHTQENSSDESEVQGSSRGLKEKKEVFDELNDFLSSNLDNIFLAKDILEKTLIYARYHAKALSSTKDSGSKEED
;
A
#
# COMPACT_ATOMS: atom_id res chain seq x y z
N MET A 1 -17.37 10.82 -2.53
CA MET A 1 -18.50 9.96 -2.93
C MET A 1 -18.63 8.86 -1.89
N SER A 2 -19.30 9.13 -0.78
CA SER A 2 -19.67 8.14 0.25
C SER A 2 -21.11 7.71 -0.02
N GLY A 3 -21.39 6.41 -0.20
CA GLY A 3 -22.79 5.98 -0.39
C GLY A 3 -23.08 4.63 -1.06
N ILE A 4 -22.10 3.77 -1.31
CA ILE A 4 -22.32 2.35 -1.61
C ILE A 4 -21.24 1.63 -0.82
N GLY A 5 -21.58 0.64 0.00
CA GLY A 5 -20.57 -0.17 0.69
C GLY A 5 -19.55 -0.62 -0.35
N GLN A 6 -18.32 -0.11 -0.26
CA GLN A 6 -17.35 -0.33 -1.31
C GLN A 6 -17.15 -1.83 -1.46
N ASN A 7 -17.20 -2.31 -2.70
CA ASN A 7 -16.83 -3.68 -2.98
C ASN A 7 -15.34 -3.82 -2.65
N LEU A 8 -15.01 -4.62 -1.63
CA LEU A 8 -13.63 -4.81 -1.15
C LEU A 8 -12.70 -5.24 -2.27
N ASP A 9 -13.16 -6.07 -3.20
CA ASP A 9 -12.36 -6.51 -4.35
C ASP A 9 -12.03 -5.33 -5.29
N ALA A 10 -13.01 -4.47 -5.56
CA ALA A 10 -12.79 -3.25 -6.34
C ALA A 10 -11.87 -2.27 -5.62
N GLN A 11 -11.97 -2.15 -4.30
CA GLN A 11 -11.06 -1.34 -3.49
C GLN A 11 -9.63 -1.89 -3.55
N CYS A 12 -9.46 -3.20 -3.39
CA CYS A 12 -8.16 -3.87 -3.53
C CYS A 12 -7.55 -3.61 -4.91
N ALA A 13 -8.36 -3.68 -5.98
CA ALA A 13 -7.90 -3.43 -7.34
C ALA A 13 -7.45 -1.98 -7.54
N GLU A 14 -8.23 -1.02 -7.03
CA GLU A 14 -7.92 0.40 -7.13
C GLU A 14 -6.63 0.75 -6.37
N ILE A 15 -6.50 0.27 -5.14
CA ILE A 15 -5.30 0.50 -4.33
C ILE A 15 -4.09 -0.25 -4.92
N GLY A 16 -4.29 -1.46 -5.43
CA GLY A 16 -3.23 -2.19 -6.13
C GLY A 16 -2.71 -1.44 -7.35
N ARG A 17 -3.61 -0.85 -8.14
CA ARG A 17 -3.27 0.03 -9.28
C ARG A 17 -2.53 1.28 -8.83
N GLU A 18 -2.97 1.90 -7.74
CA GLU A 18 -2.38 3.12 -7.18
C GLU A 18 -0.93 2.91 -6.71
N ILE A 19 -0.65 1.79 -6.02
CA ILE A 19 0.71 1.39 -5.62
C ILE A 19 1.65 1.41 -6.83
N VAL A 20 1.24 0.78 -7.93
CA VAL A 20 2.05 0.71 -9.15
C VAL A 20 2.18 2.07 -9.79
N PHE A 21 1.10 2.85 -9.88
CA PHE A 21 1.10 4.17 -10.49
C PHE A 21 2.07 5.12 -9.79
N LYS A 22 2.00 5.24 -8.47
CA LYS A 22 2.92 6.08 -7.68
C LYS A 22 4.37 5.58 -7.75
N SER A 23 4.56 4.26 -7.76
CA SER A 23 5.90 3.64 -7.83
C SER A 23 6.61 3.91 -9.16
N LYS A 24 5.90 4.16 -10.27
CA LYS A 24 6.51 4.42 -11.58
C LYS A 24 7.33 5.71 -11.64
N GLU A 25 6.96 6.72 -10.86
CA GLU A 25 7.68 8.00 -10.81
C GLU A 25 8.98 7.90 -10.00
N ILE A 26 9.19 6.76 -9.32
CA ILE A 26 10.22 6.58 -8.30
C ILE A 26 11.19 5.44 -8.66
N ALA A 27 10.68 4.31 -9.16
CA ALA A 27 11.45 3.12 -9.44
C ALA A 27 12.25 3.22 -10.74
N SER A 28 13.39 2.52 -10.81
CA SER A 28 14.24 2.48 -12.00
C SER A 28 13.61 1.70 -13.15
N SER A 29 12.83 0.66 -12.86
CA SER A 29 12.11 -0.13 -13.85
C SER A 29 10.79 -0.67 -13.31
N THR A 30 9.90 -1.09 -14.20
CA THR A 30 8.65 -1.78 -13.81
C THR A 30 8.92 -3.18 -13.24
N SER A 31 10.04 -3.80 -13.61
CA SER A 31 10.48 -5.08 -13.03
C SER A 31 10.88 -4.92 -11.56
N ASP A 32 11.52 -3.80 -11.20
CA ASP A 32 11.86 -3.51 -9.80
C ASP A 32 10.59 -3.39 -8.94
N ILE A 33 9.57 -2.69 -9.46
CA ILE A 33 8.25 -2.58 -8.80
C ILE A 33 7.64 -3.97 -8.60
N GLU A 34 7.57 -4.79 -9.65
CA GLU A 34 7.03 -6.16 -9.59
C GLU A 34 7.78 -7.03 -8.57
N ASN A 35 9.11 -6.95 -8.55
CA ASN A 35 9.96 -7.71 -7.64
C ASN A 35 9.77 -7.29 -6.18
N THR A 36 9.69 -5.99 -5.89
CA THR A 36 9.42 -5.50 -4.54
C THR A 36 8.04 -5.93 -4.06
N ILE A 37 7.00 -5.80 -4.89
CA ILE A 37 5.65 -6.27 -4.55
C ILE A 37 5.64 -7.78 -4.30
N GLN A 38 6.33 -8.56 -5.13
CA GLN A 38 6.41 -10.02 -4.99
C GLN A 38 7.06 -10.45 -3.67
N LYS A 39 8.12 -9.77 -3.24
CA LYS A 39 8.78 -10.05 -1.95
C LYS A 39 7.88 -9.69 -0.78
N ALA A 40 7.29 -8.50 -0.80
CA ALA A 40 6.38 -8.04 0.24
C ALA A 40 5.15 -8.95 0.37
N LEU A 41 4.54 -9.34 -0.76
CA LEU A 41 3.45 -10.31 -0.79
C LEU A 41 3.87 -11.67 -0.22
N GLY A 42 5.07 -12.15 -0.54
CA GLY A 42 5.60 -13.40 0.02
C GLY A 42 5.69 -13.37 1.54
N VAL A 43 6.26 -12.31 2.12
CA VAL A 43 6.34 -12.14 3.58
C VAL A 43 4.93 -12.08 4.21
N LEU A 44 4.00 -11.35 3.60
CA LEU A 44 2.62 -11.27 4.08
C LEU A 44 1.92 -12.64 4.10
N GLN A 45 2.10 -13.44 3.04
CA GLN A 45 1.47 -14.75 2.90
C GLN A 45 2.01 -15.75 3.91
N GLU A 46 3.34 -15.81 4.06
CA GLU A 46 4.02 -16.79 4.92
C GLU A 46 4.02 -16.39 6.40
N ASP A 47 4.34 -15.12 6.71
CA ASP A 47 4.64 -14.66 8.07
C ASP A 47 3.62 -13.66 8.64
N GLY A 48 2.66 -13.19 7.82
CA GLY A 48 1.55 -12.35 8.25
C GLY A 48 1.85 -10.85 8.33
N ILE A 49 0.85 -10.09 8.81
CA ILE A 49 0.82 -8.61 8.72
C ILE A 49 1.96 -7.96 9.50
N TYR A 50 2.28 -8.45 10.71
CA TYR A 50 3.35 -7.85 11.50
C TYR A 50 4.71 -7.99 10.82
N ALA A 51 5.05 -9.19 10.36
CA ALA A 51 6.29 -9.47 9.65
C ALA A 51 6.36 -8.68 8.33
N PHE A 52 5.26 -8.56 7.61
CA PHE A 52 5.13 -7.72 6.43
C PHE A 52 5.47 -6.24 6.71
N THR A 53 4.92 -5.66 7.79
CA THR A 53 5.20 -4.26 8.16
C THR A 53 6.66 -4.06 8.59
N VAL A 54 7.22 -4.99 9.38
CA VAL A 54 8.65 -4.97 9.77
C VAL A 54 9.57 -5.12 8.56
N TYR A 55 9.20 -5.98 7.61
CA TYR A 55 9.94 -6.15 6.36
C TYR A 55 9.98 -4.85 5.56
N LEU A 56 8.82 -4.21 5.33
CA LEU A 56 8.76 -2.94 4.62
C LEU A 56 9.56 -1.85 5.34
N ASP A 57 9.51 -1.79 6.67
CA ASP A 57 10.35 -0.91 7.47
C ASP A 57 11.85 -1.13 7.22
N SER A 58 12.29 -2.39 7.25
CA SER A 58 13.70 -2.74 7.02
C SER A 58 14.20 -2.37 5.62
N GLU A 59 13.31 -2.35 4.62
CA GLU A 59 13.59 -1.92 3.25
C GLU A 59 13.38 -0.40 3.04
N GLY A 60 13.08 0.34 4.11
CA GLY A 60 12.97 1.80 4.11
C GLY A 60 11.57 2.34 3.82
N GLY A 61 10.52 1.57 4.10
CA GLY A 61 9.13 1.98 3.92
C GLY A 61 8.71 3.16 4.81
N PHE A 62 9.35 3.36 5.96
CA PHE A 62 9.11 4.50 6.86
C PHE A 62 10.02 5.72 6.61
N LYS A 63 10.72 5.77 5.46
CA LYS A 63 11.50 6.95 5.07
C LYS A 63 10.63 8.22 5.12
N GLY A 64 11.19 9.30 5.66
CA GLY A 64 10.46 10.53 5.95
C GLY A 64 10.11 11.34 4.70
N ARG A 65 9.33 12.42 4.87
CA ARG A 65 8.95 13.33 3.77
C ARG A 65 10.15 13.99 3.07
N ASP A 66 11.27 14.14 3.78
CA ASP A 66 12.52 14.72 3.25
C ASP A 66 13.41 13.67 2.56
N ASP A 67 13.11 12.39 2.70
CA ASP A 67 13.82 11.30 2.06
C ASP A 67 13.27 11.02 0.66
N ARG A 68 14.09 10.45 -0.22
CA ARG A 68 13.61 9.91 -1.49
C ARG A 68 12.66 8.75 -1.20
N ARG A 69 11.37 8.96 -1.47
CA ARG A 69 10.35 7.89 -1.51
C ARG A 69 10.87 6.71 -2.32
N ASN A 70 10.43 5.50 -1.96
CA ASN A 70 10.74 4.25 -2.64
C ASN A 70 9.45 3.42 -2.81
N VAL A 71 9.55 2.28 -3.49
CA VAL A 71 8.40 1.40 -3.75
C VAL A 71 7.84 0.87 -2.44
N GLU A 72 8.70 0.58 -1.46
CA GLU A 72 8.29 0.06 -0.15
C GLU A 72 7.47 1.06 0.65
N ASN A 73 7.78 2.36 0.55
CA ASN A 73 6.98 3.43 1.14
C ASN A 73 5.58 3.48 0.51
N GLU A 74 5.48 3.34 -0.81
CA GLU A 74 4.18 3.32 -1.49
C GLU A 74 3.37 2.07 -1.11
N ILE A 75 4.00 0.90 -1.01
CA ILE A 75 3.33 -0.32 -0.52
C ILE A 75 2.84 -0.12 0.91
N LEU A 76 3.69 0.38 1.81
CA LEU A 76 3.35 0.58 3.22
C LEU A 76 2.19 1.56 3.40
N ASN A 77 2.29 2.76 2.81
CA ASN A 77 1.26 3.79 2.97
C ASN A 77 -0.10 3.33 2.45
N ASN A 78 -0.15 2.72 1.26
CA ASN A 78 -1.39 2.24 0.69
C ASN A 78 -1.97 1.04 1.47
N SER A 79 -1.10 0.16 2.01
CA SER A 79 -1.52 -0.95 2.87
C SER A 79 -2.12 -0.44 4.18
N LEU A 80 -1.47 0.52 4.84
CA LEU A 80 -2.00 1.10 6.07
C LEU A 80 -3.28 1.89 5.81
N TRP A 81 -3.38 2.57 4.67
CA TRP A 81 -4.60 3.29 4.29
C TRP A 81 -5.80 2.36 4.11
N ILE A 82 -5.66 1.25 3.38
CA ILE A 82 -6.79 0.33 3.17
C ILE A 82 -7.18 -0.37 4.49
N LEU A 83 -6.23 -0.60 5.39
CA LEU A 83 -6.55 -1.08 6.73
C LEU A 83 -7.26 -0.03 7.59
N ASP A 84 -6.84 1.23 7.54
CA ASP A 84 -7.50 2.34 8.24
C ASP A 84 -8.96 2.48 7.78
N ASP A 85 -9.18 2.48 6.46
CA ASP A 85 -10.51 2.63 5.86
C ASP A 85 -11.48 1.50 6.25
N ASN A 86 -10.98 0.27 6.45
CA ASN A 86 -11.81 -0.90 6.74
C ASN A 86 -11.90 -1.26 8.24
N PHE A 87 -10.88 -0.92 9.02
CA PHE A 87 -10.76 -1.34 10.43
C PHE A 87 -10.60 -0.18 11.42
N ASN A 88 -10.61 1.07 10.94
CA ASN A 88 -10.31 2.28 11.73
C ASN A 88 -8.94 2.21 12.42
N LEU A 89 -7.97 1.68 11.69
CA LEU A 89 -6.57 1.62 12.06
C LEU A 89 -6.00 3.04 12.02
N ASN A 90 -6.00 3.77 13.14
CA ASN A 90 -5.65 5.21 13.19
C ASN A 90 -4.17 5.50 12.86
N THR A 91 -3.66 5.15 11.68
CA THR A 91 -2.25 5.23 11.30
C THR A 91 -1.89 6.51 10.55
N HIS A 92 -2.90 7.33 10.23
CA HIS A 92 -2.75 8.62 9.57
C HIS A 92 -3.06 9.75 10.56
N THR A 93 -2.34 10.86 10.44
CA THR A 93 -2.64 12.06 11.21
C THR A 93 -3.98 12.65 10.76
N GLN A 94 -4.91 12.88 11.68
CA GLN A 94 -6.06 13.75 11.42
C GLN A 94 -5.58 15.20 11.43
N GLU A 95 -5.67 15.89 10.30
CA GLU A 95 -5.73 17.35 10.32
C GLU A 95 -7.10 17.73 10.87
N ASN A 96 -7.14 18.25 12.10
CA ASN A 96 -8.31 18.97 12.60
C ASN A 96 -8.44 20.26 11.77
N SER A 97 -9.18 20.21 10.65
CA SER A 97 -9.60 21.42 9.95
C SER A 97 -10.88 21.95 10.58
N SER A 98 -10.76 22.98 11.40
CA SER A 98 -11.89 23.80 11.88
C SER A 98 -12.44 24.74 10.83
N ASP A 99 -12.19 24.53 9.54
CA ASP A 99 -12.75 25.33 8.45
C ASP A 99 -13.02 24.46 7.22
N GLU A 100 -14.30 24.22 6.95
CA GLU A 100 -14.79 23.58 5.73
C GLU A 100 -14.81 24.59 4.57
N SER A 101 -13.74 24.68 3.80
CA SER A 101 -13.82 25.10 2.40
C SER A 101 -12.51 24.84 1.63
N GLU A 102 -12.66 24.19 0.47
CA GLU A 102 -11.72 24.14 -0.67
C GLU A 102 -10.89 22.84 -0.90
N VAL A 103 -11.52 21.94 -1.67
CA VAL A 103 -11.05 21.23 -2.88
C VAL A 103 -9.65 20.57 -2.91
N GLN A 104 -9.71 19.22 -2.91
CA GLN A 104 -8.85 18.23 -3.59
C GLN A 104 -7.34 18.26 -3.30
N GLY A 105 -6.95 17.40 -2.35
CA GLY A 105 -5.57 16.94 -2.18
C GLY A 105 -5.16 16.78 -0.72
N SER A 106 -5.97 16.10 0.11
CA SER A 106 -5.61 15.87 1.52
C SER A 106 -4.52 14.81 1.61
N SER A 107 -3.25 15.23 1.51
CA SER A 107 -2.10 14.39 1.76
C SER A 107 -2.02 14.11 3.27
N ARG A 108 -2.83 13.17 3.76
CA ARG A 108 -2.73 12.68 5.14
C ARG A 108 -1.34 12.08 5.33
N GLY A 109 -0.52 12.68 6.20
CA GLY A 109 0.77 12.14 6.57
C GLY A 109 0.60 10.87 7.41
N LEU A 110 1.45 9.88 7.16
CA LEU A 110 1.57 8.73 8.05
C LEU A 110 2.05 9.22 9.43
N LYS A 111 1.50 8.64 10.52
CA LYS A 111 2.00 8.87 11.88
C LYS A 111 3.47 8.46 12.00
N GLU A 112 4.12 8.87 13.09
CA GLU A 112 5.47 8.40 13.38
C GLU A 112 5.52 6.87 13.46
N LYS A 113 6.64 6.29 13.02
CA LYS A 113 6.87 4.84 12.97
C LYS A 113 6.42 4.13 14.25
N LYS A 114 6.78 4.67 15.41
CA LYS A 114 6.41 4.08 16.71
C LYS A 114 4.89 4.00 16.87
N GLU A 115 4.18 5.08 16.59
CA GLU A 115 2.72 5.13 16.70
C GLU A 115 2.05 4.16 15.73
N VAL A 116 2.57 4.02 14.51
CA VAL A 116 2.06 3.02 13.55
C VAL A 116 2.20 1.60 14.09
N PHE A 117 3.33 1.26 14.72
CA PHE A 117 3.52 -0.05 15.33
C PHE A 117 2.66 -0.26 16.58
N ASP A 118 2.42 0.79 17.37
CA ASP A 118 1.53 0.73 18.53
C ASP A 118 0.08 0.44 18.07
N GLU A 119 -0.44 1.18 17.08
CA GLU A 119 -1.78 0.96 16.51
C GLU A 119 -1.90 -0.43 15.85
N LEU A 120 -0.85 -0.87 15.14
CA LEU A 120 -0.83 -2.19 14.53
C LEU A 120 -0.84 -3.30 15.59
N ASN A 121 -0.08 -3.15 16.68
CA ASN A 121 -0.07 -4.13 17.77
C ASN A 121 -1.44 -4.20 18.45
N ASP A 122 -2.08 -3.07 18.71
CA ASP A 122 -3.41 -3.02 19.29
C ASP A 122 -4.42 -3.75 18.37
N PHE A 123 -4.36 -3.51 17.05
CA PHE A 123 -5.18 -4.23 16.09
C PHE A 123 -4.92 -5.74 16.06
N LEU A 124 -3.65 -6.16 16.03
CA LEU A 124 -3.29 -7.57 16.01
C LEU A 124 -3.59 -8.29 17.33
N SER A 125 -3.75 -7.54 18.43
CA SER A 125 -4.22 -8.07 19.71
C SER A 125 -5.75 -8.15 19.82
N SER A 126 -6.47 -7.65 18.81
CA SER A 126 -7.92 -7.53 18.82
C SER A 126 -8.63 -8.81 18.31
N ASN A 127 -9.63 -8.66 17.42
CA ASN A 127 -10.44 -9.75 16.90
C ASN A 127 -9.72 -10.50 15.78
N LEU A 128 -9.60 -11.83 15.95
CA LEU A 128 -9.01 -12.75 14.99
C LEU A 128 -9.67 -12.69 13.59
N ASP A 129 -10.99 -12.52 13.50
CA ASP A 129 -11.70 -12.44 12.23
C ASP A 129 -11.28 -11.20 11.43
N ASN A 130 -11.08 -10.08 12.13
CA ASN A 130 -10.59 -8.85 11.51
C ASN A 130 -9.15 -9.02 11.02
N ILE A 131 -8.32 -9.76 11.75
CA ILE A 131 -6.94 -10.03 11.36
C ILE A 131 -6.90 -10.88 10.08
N PHE A 132 -7.74 -11.91 9.97
CA PHE A 132 -7.83 -12.72 8.76
C PHE A 132 -8.35 -11.90 7.57
N LEU A 133 -9.41 -11.11 7.77
CA LEU A 133 -9.93 -10.25 6.72
C LEU A 133 -8.91 -9.19 6.27
N ALA A 134 -8.17 -8.59 7.20
CA ALA A 134 -7.10 -7.65 6.89
C ALA A 134 -5.99 -8.30 6.07
N LYS A 135 -5.58 -9.53 6.44
CA LYS A 135 -4.60 -10.29 5.66
C LYS A 135 -5.13 -10.55 4.25
N ASP A 136 -6.37 -11.01 4.11
CA ASP A 136 -6.99 -11.25 2.79
C ASP A 136 -7.05 -9.98 1.93
N ILE A 137 -7.44 -8.84 2.51
CA ILE A 137 -7.49 -7.54 1.81
C ILE A 137 -6.10 -7.14 1.32
N LEU A 138 -5.08 -7.22 2.18
CA LEU A 138 -3.71 -6.88 1.80
C LEU A 138 -3.17 -7.83 0.72
N GLU A 139 -3.41 -9.14 0.85
CA GLU A 139 -2.98 -10.12 -0.14
C GLU A 139 -3.63 -9.84 -1.50
N LYS A 140 -4.95 -9.63 -1.55
CA LYS A 140 -5.66 -9.30 -2.80
C LYS A 140 -5.15 -8.01 -3.42
N THR A 141 -4.90 -6.98 -2.60
CA THR A 141 -4.34 -5.71 -3.04
C THR A 141 -2.97 -5.89 -3.70
N LEU A 142 -2.06 -6.61 -3.06
CA LEU A 142 -0.71 -6.84 -3.60
C LEU A 142 -0.70 -7.80 -4.79
N ILE A 143 -1.63 -8.76 -4.85
CA ILE A 143 -1.84 -9.58 -6.04
C ILE A 143 -2.23 -8.70 -7.23
N TYR A 144 -3.21 -7.81 -7.07
CA TYR A 144 -3.61 -6.88 -8.14
C TYR A 144 -2.49 -5.92 -8.51
N ALA A 145 -1.77 -5.37 -7.53
CA ALA A 145 -0.60 -4.53 -7.77
C ALA A 145 0.45 -5.28 -8.61
N ARG A 146 0.76 -6.52 -8.26
CA ARG A 146 1.72 -7.34 -8.99
C ARG A 146 1.29 -7.57 -10.44
N TYR A 147 0.03 -7.92 -10.68
CA TYR A 147 -0.47 -8.13 -12.04
C TYR A 147 -0.51 -6.83 -12.85
N HIS A 148 -0.78 -5.68 -12.22
CA HIS A 148 -0.65 -4.38 -12.85
C HIS A 148 0.80 -4.07 -13.23
N ALA A 149 1.77 -4.31 -12.33
CA ALA A 149 3.19 -4.13 -12.63
C ALA A 149 3.66 -5.04 -13.77
N LYS A 150 3.23 -6.31 -13.76
CA LYS A 150 3.53 -7.30 -14.80
C LYS A 150 2.95 -6.94 -16.17
N ALA A 151 1.73 -6.40 -16.20
CA ALA A 151 1.14 -5.93 -17.46
C ALA A 151 1.98 -4.81 -18.08
N LEU A 152 2.53 -3.91 -17.25
CA LEU A 152 3.38 -2.81 -17.69
C LEU A 152 4.80 -3.22 -18.11
N SER A 153 5.35 -4.32 -17.57
CA SER A 153 6.61 -4.87 -18.07
C SER A 153 6.42 -5.53 -19.44
N SER A 154 5.32 -6.28 -19.62
CA SER A 154 5.04 -6.97 -20.88
C SER A 154 4.82 -6.06 -22.09
N THR A 155 4.31 -4.84 -21.90
CA THR A 155 4.10 -3.87 -22.99
C THR A 155 5.38 -3.18 -23.45
N LYS A 156 6.39 -3.06 -22.58
CA LYS A 156 7.71 -2.52 -22.96
C LYS A 156 8.51 -3.51 -23.81
N ASP A 157 8.40 -4.80 -23.52
CA ASP A 157 9.12 -5.87 -24.24
C ASP A 157 8.54 -6.17 -25.63
N SER A 158 7.28 -5.80 -25.90
CA SER A 158 6.66 -5.94 -27.22
C SER A 158 6.98 -4.79 -28.18
N GLY A 159 7.31 -3.59 -27.66
CA GLY A 159 7.63 -2.41 -28.46
C GLY A 159 9.07 -2.35 -29.00
N SER A 160 9.96 -3.22 -28.52
CA SER A 160 11.38 -3.28 -28.92
C SER A 160 11.69 -4.35 -29.96
N LYS A 161 10.68 -5.04 -30.49
CA LYS A 161 10.83 -6.15 -31.46
C LYS A 161 10.35 -5.84 -32.88
N GLU A 162 9.94 -4.61 -33.18
CA GLU A 162 9.42 -4.20 -34.50
C GLU A 162 10.36 -3.28 -35.30
N GLU A 163 11.58 -3.03 -34.82
CA GLU A 163 12.61 -2.29 -35.57
C GLU A 163 13.83 -3.19 -35.82
N ASP A 164 13.75 -4.04 -36.85
CA ASP A 164 14.90 -4.62 -37.57
C ASP A 164 14.48 -5.05 -38.98
#